data_AF-X1GR39-F1
#
_entry.id   AF-X1GR39-F1
#
_cell.length_a   1.000
_cell.length_b   1.000
_cell.length_c   1.000
_cell.angle_alpha   90.00
_cell.angle_beta   90.00
_cell.angle_gamma   90.00
#
_symmetry.space_group_name_H-M   'P 1'
#
loop_
_entity.id
_entity.type
_entity.pdbx_description
1 polymer ?
#
loop_
_entity_poly.entity_id
_entity_poly.type
_entity_poly.pdbx_seq_one_letter_code
_entity_poly.pdbx_strand_id
1 'polypeptide(L)'
;ETGRLTGKDLRYNLRSETGTIQSIRWKEGPFFYKAEKAHFSSEVVDLKRVDFTTCDHSLPHYKMRAGTVKVYPGDKIIMKGVTLYLGSLPIFWTPYLIQYLHKENRVMLPNPGYSDFSGWYVQTGYYFYSSARFQAKLRLDYREKKGWGEGLDVFYESKAGEGEIKTYYVKEADTKEERWTLRLRHRHSLSKSTDLKVRLDRLSDKNFLDDYFGEEYKTSYLQLGHRGFGYNVAVLAEPSVNPDFERGFIERLPQIRQNLEPRRLGKSGFYLGQAAEVTNFRKEDK
;
A
#
# COMPACT_ATOMS: atom_id res chain seq x y z
N GLU A 1 -9.38 -22.42 4.87
CA GLU A 1 -10.48 -23.07 5.62
C GLU A 1 -11.81 -22.57 5.07
N THR A 2 -12.71 -23.47 4.68
CA THR A 2 -14.03 -23.12 4.13
C THR A 2 -14.94 -22.62 5.25
N GLY A 3 -15.45 -21.38 5.12
CA GLY A 3 -16.30 -20.76 6.15
C GLY A 3 -17.59 -21.53 6.41
N ARG A 4 -17.98 -21.66 7.69
CA ARG A 4 -19.22 -22.34 8.10
C ARG A 4 -20.40 -21.35 8.04
N LEU A 5 -21.38 -21.60 7.19
CA LEU A 5 -22.64 -20.86 7.11
C LEU A 5 -23.74 -21.63 7.84
N THR A 6 -24.47 -20.94 8.71
CA THR A 6 -25.63 -21.48 9.45
C THR A 6 -26.81 -20.53 9.31
N GLY A 7 -28.03 -21.04 9.33
CA GLY A 7 -29.25 -20.23 9.27
C GLY A 7 -30.49 -21.03 9.67
N LYS A 8 -31.61 -20.33 9.78
CA LYS A 8 -32.95 -20.91 10.00
C LYS A 8 -33.73 -20.82 8.70
N ASP A 9 -34.53 -21.84 8.40
CA ASP A 9 -35.50 -21.86 7.30
C ASP A 9 -34.92 -21.56 5.91
N LEU A 10 -34.29 -22.57 5.31
CA LEU A 10 -33.83 -22.54 3.92
C LEU A 10 -34.97 -22.95 2.99
N ARG A 11 -35.32 -22.09 2.04
CA ARG A 11 -36.18 -22.43 0.90
C ARG A 11 -35.39 -22.26 -0.38
N TYR A 12 -35.36 -23.28 -1.22
CA TYR A 12 -34.62 -23.28 -2.49
C TYR A 12 -35.50 -23.77 -3.63
N ASN A 13 -35.48 -23.07 -4.75
CA ASN A 13 -36.16 -23.43 -5.98
C ASN A 13 -35.12 -23.95 -6.99
N LEU A 14 -35.19 -25.25 -7.29
CA LEU A 14 -34.26 -25.92 -8.20
C LEU A 14 -34.40 -25.45 -9.66
N ARG A 15 -35.59 -24.99 -10.09
CA ARG A 15 -35.83 -24.57 -11.47
C ARG A 15 -35.24 -23.19 -11.75
N SER A 16 -35.41 -22.26 -10.82
CA SER A 16 -34.88 -20.90 -10.94
C SER A 16 -33.52 -20.70 -10.28
N GLU A 17 -32.97 -21.75 -9.65
CA GLU A 17 -31.73 -21.73 -8.87
C GLU A 17 -31.66 -20.62 -7.81
N THR A 18 -32.83 -20.23 -7.28
CA THR A 18 -32.94 -19.14 -6.29
C THR A 18 -33.32 -19.69 -4.92
N GLY A 19 -32.82 -19.04 -3.88
CA GLY A 19 -33.14 -19.40 -2.51
C GLY A 19 -33.33 -18.23 -1.57
N THR A 20 -33.92 -18.54 -0.43
CA THR A 20 -34.00 -17.64 0.72
C THR A 20 -33.63 -18.39 1.97
N ILE A 21 -32.88 -17.72 2.85
CA ILE A 21 -32.49 -18.25 4.16
C ILE A 21 -32.61 -17.13 5.18
N GLN A 22 -33.06 -17.45 6.38
CA GLN A 22 -33.26 -16.49 7.47
C GLN A 22 -32.23 -16.70 8.59
N SER A 23 -32.07 -15.69 9.44
CA SER A 23 -31.22 -15.74 10.66
C SER A 23 -29.81 -16.30 10.39
N ILE A 24 -29.17 -15.79 9.35
CA ILE A 24 -27.89 -16.29 8.85
C ILE A 24 -26.78 -15.88 9.79
N ARG A 25 -25.88 -16.81 10.07
CA ARG A 25 -24.58 -16.54 10.70
C ARG A 25 -23.49 -17.21 9.88
N TRP A 26 -22.45 -16.46 9.58
CA TRP A 26 -21.32 -16.94 8.80
C TRP A 26 -20.02 -16.42 9.38
N LYS A 27 -18.97 -17.24 9.31
CA LYS A 27 -17.61 -16.89 9.72
C LYS A 27 -16.66 -17.15 8.56
N GLU A 28 -15.85 -16.16 8.23
CA GLU A 28 -14.75 -16.27 7.26
C GLU A 28 -13.51 -15.57 7.80
N GLY A 29 -12.42 -16.33 7.95
CA GLY A 29 -11.21 -15.86 8.61
C GLY A 29 -11.52 -15.27 10.00
N PRO A 30 -11.05 -14.04 10.30
CA PRO A 30 -11.34 -13.37 11.56
C PRO A 30 -12.72 -12.71 11.60
N PHE A 31 -13.50 -12.71 10.51
CA PHE A 31 -14.76 -11.96 10.44
C PHE A 31 -15.99 -12.83 10.74
N PHE A 32 -16.91 -12.26 11.50
CA PHE A 32 -18.22 -12.80 11.84
C PHE A 32 -19.32 -11.93 11.24
N TYR A 33 -20.29 -12.58 10.61
CA TYR A 33 -21.40 -11.94 9.92
C TYR A 33 -22.72 -12.48 10.43
N LYS A 34 -23.71 -11.61 10.60
CA LYS A 34 -25.09 -11.95 10.91
C LYS A 34 -26.00 -11.22 9.95
N ALA A 35 -26.95 -11.90 9.33
CA ALA A 35 -27.95 -11.28 8.47
C ALA A 35 -29.33 -11.83 8.80
N GLU A 36 -30.36 -10.99 8.74
CA GLU A 36 -31.71 -11.44 9.05
C GLU A 36 -32.29 -12.31 7.94
N LYS A 37 -32.06 -11.92 6.70
CA LYS A 37 -32.57 -12.60 5.52
C LYS A 37 -31.58 -12.44 4.38
N ALA A 38 -31.29 -13.53 3.69
CA ALA A 38 -30.68 -13.50 2.37
C ALA A 38 -31.66 -14.00 1.34
N HIS A 39 -31.67 -13.34 0.19
CA HIS A 39 -32.09 -13.91 -1.06
C HIS A 39 -30.84 -14.14 -1.91
N PHE A 40 -30.66 -15.35 -2.42
CA PHE A 40 -29.50 -15.67 -3.25
C PHE A 40 -29.95 -16.29 -4.58
N SER A 41 -29.30 -15.86 -5.65
CA SER A 41 -29.34 -16.46 -6.98
C SER A 41 -27.90 -16.69 -7.46
N SER A 42 -27.74 -17.24 -8.67
CA SER A 42 -26.45 -17.37 -9.34
C SER A 42 -25.78 -16.01 -9.63
N GLU A 43 -26.57 -14.95 -9.80
CA GLU A 43 -26.08 -13.61 -10.20
C GLU A 43 -25.90 -12.65 -9.02
N VAL A 44 -26.75 -12.73 -8.00
CA VAL A 44 -26.77 -11.75 -6.91
C VAL A 44 -27.20 -12.36 -5.59
N VAL A 45 -26.57 -11.90 -4.51
CA VAL A 45 -27.00 -12.17 -3.13
C VAL A 45 -27.44 -10.86 -2.48
N ASP A 46 -28.73 -10.74 -2.14
CA ASP A 46 -29.31 -9.61 -1.40
C ASP A 46 -29.53 -10.00 0.06
N LEU A 47 -28.80 -9.34 0.95
CA LEU A 47 -28.86 -9.52 2.39
C LEU A 47 -29.52 -8.31 3.04
N LYS A 48 -30.43 -8.55 3.99
CA LYS A 48 -31.08 -7.52 4.82
C LYS A 48 -30.56 -7.53 6.24
N ARG A 49 -30.37 -6.32 6.80
CA ARG A 49 -29.93 -6.07 8.18
C ARG A 49 -28.70 -6.90 8.53
N VAL A 50 -27.57 -6.55 7.91
CA VAL A 50 -26.30 -7.27 8.02
C VAL A 50 -25.43 -6.62 9.07
N ASP A 51 -25.04 -7.37 10.09
CA ASP A 51 -24.01 -7.00 11.07
C ASP A 51 -22.72 -7.75 10.73
N PHE A 52 -21.58 -7.04 10.69
CA PHE A 52 -20.26 -7.65 10.58
C PHE A 52 -19.25 -7.08 11.58
N THR A 53 -18.38 -7.93 12.11
CA THR A 53 -17.35 -7.61 13.12
C THR A 53 -16.22 -8.63 13.07
N THR A 54 -15.04 -8.32 13.60
CA THR A 54 -14.02 -9.36 13.87
C THR A 54 -14.00 -9.85 15.32
N CYS A 55 -14.85 -9.25 16.18
CA CYS A 55 -14.97 -9.62 17.57
C CYS A 55 -15.98 -10.78 17.73
N ASP A 56 -15.58 -11.86 18.39
CA ASP A 56 -16.39 -13.08 18.56
C ASP A 56 -17.27 -13.06 19.82
N HIS A 57 -17.19 -12.00 20.63
CA HIS A 57 -18.02 -11.83 21.83
C HIS A 57 -19.52 -11.68 21.51
N SER A 58 -20.37 -12.06 22.47
CA SER A 58 -21.83 -11.95 22.37
C SER A 58 -22.31 -10.52 22.15
N LEU A 59 -21.66 -9.57 22.84
CA LEU A 59 -21.72 -8.13 22.62
C LEU A 59 -20.37 -7.68 22.05
N PRO A 60 -20.26 -7.52 20.72
CA PRO A 60 -18.99 -7.16 20.13
C PRO A 60 -18.64 -5.72 20.51
N HIS A 61 -17.36 -5.48 20.84
CA HIS A 61 -16.86 -4.15 21.17
C HIS A 61 -17.06 -3.15 20.03
N TYR A 62 -17.15 -3.63 18.80
CA TYR A 62 -17.51 -2.84 17.64
C TYR A 62 -18.24 -3.69 16.60
N LYS A 63 -19.09 -3.07 15.80
CA LYS A 63 -19.74 -3.71 14.65
C LYS A 63 -20.11 -2.70 13.59
N MET A 64 -20.15 -3.13 12.34
CA MET A 64 -20.77 -2.37 11.26
C MET A 64 -22.10 -3.01 10.91
N ARG A 65 -23.15 -2.20 10.85
CA ARG A 65 -24.50 -2.60 10.45
C ARG A 65 -24.86 -1.97 9.13
N ALA A 66 -25.21 -2.77 8.14
CA ALA A 66 -25.75 -2.31 6.86
C ALA A 66 -27.23 -2.68 6.75
N GLY A 67 -28.06 -1.74 6.30
CA GLY A 67 -29.49 -2.00 6.06
C GLY A 67 -29.72 -3.00 4.94
N THR A 68 -28.97 -2.88 3.84
CA THR A 68 -28.96 -3.84 2.73
C THR A 68 -27.53 -4.05 2.23
N VAL A 69 -27.17 -5.29 1.93
CA VAL A 69 -25.92 -5.65 1.26
C VAL A 69 -26.25 -6.45 0.01
N LYS A 70 -25.82 -5.98 -1.16
CA LYS A 70 -25.92 -6.71 -2.43
C LYS A 70 -24.53 -7.16 -2.85
N VAL A 71 -24.34 -8.46 -2.98
CA VAL A 71 -23.10 -9.07 -3.48
C VAL A 71 -23.33 -9.51 -4.91
N TYR A 72 -22.52 -8.98 -5.83
CA TYR A 72 -22.39 -9.45 -7.21
C TYR A 72 -21.10 -10.25 -7.29
N PRO A 73 -21.15 -11.59 -7.30
CA PRO A 73 -19.96 -12.43 -7.30
C PRO A 73 -18.98 -12.04 -8.41
N GLY A 74 -17.71 -11.85 -8.07
CA GLY A 74 -16.65 -11.43 -9.01
C GLY A 74 -16.64 -9.94 -9.40
N ASP A 75 -17.72 -9.18 -9.15
CA ASP A 75 -17.83 -7.76 -9.50
C ASP A 75 -17.67 -6.86 -8.28
N LYS A 76 -18.70 -6.72 -7.45
CA LYS A 76 -18.74 -5.74 -6.34
C LYS A 76 -19.71 -6.11 -5.23
N ILE A 77 -19.50 -5.50 -4.07
CA ILE A 77 -20.39 -5.53 -2.92
C ILE A 77 -20.90 -4.10 -2.69
N ILE A 78 -22.22 -3.91 -2.68
CA ILE A 78 -22.88 -2.62 -2.40
C ILE A 78 -23.57 -2.72 -1.05
N MET A 79 -23.13 -1.92 -0.09
CA MET A 79 -23.74 -1.80 1.23
C MET A 79 -24.47 -0.46 1.33
N LYS A 80 -25.74 -0.47 1.75
CA LYS A 80 -26.57 0.74 1.91
C LYS A 80 -26.93 0.97 3.37
N GLY A 81 -26.87 2.24 3.79
CA GLY A 81 -27.16 2.67 5.16
C GLY A 81 -26.24 1.98 6.16
N VAL A 82 -24.93 2.17 6.00
CA VAL A 82 -23.92 1.53 6.83
C VAL A 82 -23.67 2.40 8.06
N THR A 83 -23.79 1.82 9.24
CA THR A 83 -23.52 2.48 10.53
C THR A 83 -22.44 1.70 11.26
N LEU A 84 -21.35 2.36 11.64
CA LEU A 84 -20.33 1.82 12.53
C LEU A 84 -20.74 2.10 13.98
N TYR A 85 -20.74 1.05 14.80
CA TYR A 85 -21.02 1.10 16.22
C TYR A 85 -19.76 0.73 17.01
N LEU A 86 -19.50 1.48 18.09
CA LEU A 86 -18.61 1.08 19.18
C LEU A 86 -19.50 0.67 20.36
N GLY A 87 -19.55 -0.63 20.64
CA GLY A 87 -20.58 -1.24 21.49
C GLY A 87 -21.99 -0.97 20.93
N SER A 88 -22.73 -0.13 21.64
CA SER A 88 -24.08 0.32 21.23
C SER A 88 -24.11 1.74 20.67
N LEU A 89 -23.00 2.49 20.73
CA LEU A 89 -22.93 3.88 20.29
C LEU A 89 -22.68 3.95 18.78
N PRO A 90 -23.58 4.55 17.97
CA PRO A 90 -23.30 4.81 16.56
C PRO A 90 -22.29 5.96 16.46
N ILE A 91 -21.12 5.69 15.86
CA ILE A 91 -20.04 6.68 15.75
C ILE A 91 -19.87 7.22 14.32
N PHE A 92 -20.35 6.49 13.32
CA PHE A 92 -20.25 6.92 11.92
C PHE A 92 -21.38 6.31 11.09
N TRP A 93 -21.94 7.09 10.17
CA TRP A 93 -22.97 6.66 9.23
C TRP A 93 -22.60 7.08 7.80
N THR A 94 -22.79 6.17 6.84
CA THR A 94 -22.68 6.46 5.41
C THR A 94 -23.86 5.87 4.63
N PRO A 95 -24.43 6.60 3.65
CA PRO A 95 -25.54 6.11 2.85
C PRO A 95 -25.13 4.94 1.95
N TYR A 96 -23.88 4.93 1.47
CA TYR A 96 -23.36 3.93 0.54
C TYR A 96 -21.90 3.58 0.84
N LEU A 97 -21.58 2.30 0.78
CA LEU A 97 -20.22 1.78 0.78
C LEU A 97 -20.12 0.72 -0.32
N ILE A 98 -19.25 0.95 -1.31
CA ILE A 98 -19.07 0.05 -2.46
C ILE A 98 -17.66 -0.53 -2.40
N GLN A 99 -17.58 -1.86 -2.37
CA GLN A 99 -16.33 -2.61 -2.39
C GLN A 99 -16.26 -3.38 -3.70
N TYR A 100 -15.39 -2.97 -4.62
CA TYR A 100 -15.14 -3.70 -5.87
C TYR A 100 -14.24 -4.91 -5.59
N LEU A 101 -14.65 -6.08 -6.07
CA LEU A 101 -13.95 -7.36 -5.91
C LEU A 101 -12.86 -7.56 -6.97
N HIS A 102 -13.00 -6.87 -8.11
CA HIS A 102 -11.94 -6.77 -9.11
C HIS A 102 -10.97 -5.62 -8.79
N LYS A 103 -9.78 -5.68 -9.39
CA LYS A 103 -8.72 -4.67 -9.17
C LYS A 103 -8.97 -3.36 -9.91
N GLU A 104 -9.93 -3.33 -10.81
CA GLU A 104 -10.09 -2.21 -11.75
C GLU A 104 -10.79 -1.01 -11.10
N ASN A 105 -10.28 0.20 -11.41
CA ASN A 105 -10.98 1.48 -11.34
C ASN A 105 -11.99 1.65 -10.19
N ARG A 106 -11.46 1.85 -8.98
CA ARG A 106 -12.27 1.89 -7.75
C ARG A 106 -11.88 3.02 -6.81
N VAL A 107 -12.89 3.57 -6.15
CA VAL A 107 -12.68 4.47 -5.00
C VAL A 107 -12.10 3.66 -3.85
N MET A 108 -11.05 4.18 -3.23
CA MET A 108 -10.48 3.63 -2.02
C MET A 108 -11.49 3.77 -0.88
N LEU A 109 -11.72 2.70 -0.12
CA LEU A 109 -12.49 2.82 1.11
C LEU A 109 -11.82 3.87 2.02
N PRO A 110 -12.57 4.90 2.47
CA PRO A 110 -12.02 5.90 3.37
C PRO A 110 -11.43 5.24 4.62
N ASN A 111 -10.21 5.64 4.96
CA ASN A 111 -9.48 5.15 6.12
C ASN A 111 -9.35 6.28 7.16
N PRO A 112 -10.27 6.38 8.14
CA PRO A 112 -10.18 7.37 9.19
C PRO A 112 -9.16 6.98 10.27
N GLY A 113 -8.55 7.97 10.91
CA GLY A 113 -7.61 7.76 12.01
C GLY A 113 -7.41 9.03 12.84
N TYR A 114 -6.55 8.93 13.86
CA TYR A 114 -6.14 10.04 14.71
C TYR A 114 -4.63 10.00 14.93
N SER A 115 -3.98 11.16 14.99
CA SER A 115 -2.59 11.30 15.45
C SER A 115 -2.39 12.67 16.08
N ASP A 116 -1.40 12.80 16.97
CA ASP A 116 -1.09 14.10 17.58
C ASP A 116 -0.68 15.15 16.54
N PHE A 117 0.03 14.73 15.49
CA PHE A 117 0.44 15.60 14.37
C PHE A 117 -0.75 16.04 13.50
N SER A 118 -1.63 15.13 13.08
CA SER A 118 -2.70 15.43 12.11
C SER A 118 -4.05 15.80 12.73
N GLY A 119 -4.27 15.51 14.03
CA GLY A 119 -5.62 15.44 14.60
C GLY A 119 -6.41 14.26 14.04
N TRP A 120 -7.74 14.38 13.99
CA TRP A 120 -8.57 13.45 13.24
C TRP A 120 -8.29 13.58 11.73
N TYR A 121 -8.20 12.47 11.03
CA TYR A 121 -7.97 12.48 9.60
C TYR A 121 -8.75 11.38 8.89
N VAL A 122 -8.92 11.54 7.58
CA VAL A 122 -9.45 10.53 6.69
C VAL A 122 -8.59 10.49 5.43
N GLN A 123 -8.07 9.31 5.12
CA GLN A 123 -7.35 9.06 3.87
C GLN A 123 -8.31 8.46 2.86
N THR A 124 -8.34 9.00 1.65
CA THR A 124 -9.12 8.45 0.56
C THR A 124 -8.39 8.61 -0.76
N GLY A 125 -8.97 8.09 -1.83
CA GLY A 125 -8.34 8.10 -3.12
C GLY A 125 -9.11 7.30 -4.16
N TYR A 126 -8.53 7.23 -5.34
CA TYR A 126 -9.06 6.49 -6.46
C TYR A 126 -7.93 5.66 -7.09
N TYR A 127 -8.14 4.35 -7.15
CA TYR A 127 -7.27 3.45 -7.87
C TYR A 127 -7.66 3.48 -9.34
N PHE A 128 -6.73 3.92 -10.19
CA PHE A 128 -6.80 3.78 -11.63
C PHE A 128 -6.00 2.55 -12.05
N TYR A 129 -6.66 1.58 -12.66
CA TYR A 129 -6.03 0.37 -13.16
C TYR A 129 -6.12 0.36 -14.67
N SER A 130 -4.97 0.48 -15.34
CA SER A 130 -4.92 0.35 -16.80
C SER A 130 -4.59 -1.08 -17.21
N SER A 131 -3.63 -1.71 -16.54
CA SER A 131 -3.25 -3.10 -16.77
C SER A 131 -2.51 -3.68 -15.56
N ALA A 132 -2.18 -4.97 -15.60
CA ALA A 132 -1.35 -5.59 -14.58
C ALA A 132 0.02 -4.90 -14.43
N ARG A 133 0.51 -4.28 -15.51
CA ARG A 133 1.79 -3.59 -15.60
C ARG A 133 1.71 -2.08 -15.36
N PHE A 134 0.51 -1.51 -15.23
CA PHE A 134 0.36 -0.08 -15.00
C PHE A 134 -0.85 0.20 -14.12
N GLN A 135 -0.56 0.73 -12.92
CA GLN A 135 -1.55 1.09 -11.91
C GLN A 135 -1.21 2.46 -11.37
N ALA A 136 -2.22 3.27 -11.12
CA ALA A 136 -2.06 4.55 -10.45
C ALA A 136 -3.06 4.67 -9.31
N LYS A 137 -2.73 5.48 -8.31
CA LYS A 137 -3.59 5.82 -7.19
C LYS A 137 -3.54 7.34 -7.01
N LEU A 138 -4.66 7.98 -7.26
CA LEU A 138 -4.86 9.36 -6.83
C LEU A 138 -5.23 9.33 -5.35
N ARG A 139 -4.57 10.15 -4.54
CA ARG A 139 -4.81 10.30 -3.11
C ARG A 139 -5.44 11.65 -2.87
N LEU A 140 -6.46 11.66 -2.00
CA LEU A 140 -7.05 12.87 -1.48
C LEU A 140 -7.32 12.60 -0.01
N ASP A 141 -6.53 13.20 0.86
CA ASP A 141 -6.59 12.98 2.30
C ASP A 141 -7.00 14.30 2.97
N TYR A 142 -7.82 14.23 4.00
CA TYR A 142 -8.15 15.38 4.85
C TYR A 142 -7.66 15.13 6.27
N ARG A 143 -6.98 16.12 6.84
CA ARG A 143 -6.47 16.11 8.22
C ARG A 143 -7.00 17.35 8.94
N GLU A 144 -7.51 17.18 10.14
CA GLU A 144 -8.11 18.25 10.94
C GLU A 144 -7.13 19.42 11.16
N LYS A 145 -5.89 19.13 11.56
CA LYS A 145 -4.87 20.15 11.82
C LYS A 145 -4.18 20.64 10.53
N LYS A 146 -3.98 19.74 9.57
CA LYS A 146 -3.14 20.00 8.38
C LYS A 146 -3.91 20.38 7.13
N GLY A 147 -5.22 20.15 7.06
CA GLY A 147 -6.04 20.42 5.90
C GLY A 147 -5.99 19.33 4.84
N TRP A 148 -6.22 19.71 3.59
CA TRP A 148 -6.24 18.80 2.44
C TRP A 148 -4.82 18.50 1.96
N GLY A 149 -4.56 17.21 1.73
CA GLY A 149 -3.36 16.76 1.02
C GLY A 149 -3.73 15.88 -0.15
N GLU A 150 -2.95 15.96 -1.20
CA GLU A 150 -3.16 15.25 -2.45
C GLU A 150 -1.89 14.53 -2.89
N GLY A 151 -2.03 13.44 -3.62
CA GLY A 151 -0.87 12.68 -4.06
C GLY A 151 -1.17 11.75 -5.22
N LEU A 152 -0.11 11.34 -5.90
CA LEU A 152 -0.19 10.41 -7.01
C LEU A 152 0.86 9.31 -6.83
N ASP A 153 0.39 8.08 -6.64
CA ASP A 153 1.24 6.90 -6.67
C ASP A 153 1.08 6.21 -8.03
N VAL A 154 2.16 6.01 -8.78
CA VAL A 154 2.19 5.31 -10.06
C VAL A 154 3.10 4.10 -9.93
N PHE A 155 2.59 2.93 -10.29
CA PHE A 155 3.33 1.68 -10.37
C PHE A 155 3.37 1.25 -11.83
N TYR A 156 4.56 0.94 -12.33
CA TYR A 156 4.75 0.54 -13.72
C TYR A 156 5.73 -0.62 -13.86
N GLU A 157 5.51 -1.42 -14.90
CA GLU A 157 6.38 -2.49 -15.35
C GLU A 157 6.49 -2.44 -16.88
N SER A 158 7.70 -2.40 -17.40
CA SER A 158 7.96 -2.28 -18.83
C SER A 158 9.23 -3.04 -19.22
N LYS A 159 9.52 -3.11 -20.53
CA LYS A 159 10.81 -3.63 -21.03
C LYS A 159 12.00 -2.80 -20.53
N ALA A 160 11.79 -1.53 -20.23
CA ALA A 160 12.81 -0.62 -19.71
C ALA A 160 12.94 -0.69 -18.18
N GLY A 161 12.27 -1.65 -17.52
CA GLY A 161 12.31 -1.83 -16.08
C GLY A 161 10.95 -1.62 -15.40
N GLU A 162 10.97 -1.81 -14.10
CA GLU A 162 9.83 -1.71 -13.19
C GLU A 162 10.11 -0.63 -12.14
N GLY A 163 9.05 -0.04 -11.59
CA GLY A 163 9.23 0.98 -10.57
C GLY A 163 7.95 1.57 -10.02
N GLU A 164 8.16 2.46 -9.06
CA GLU A 164 7.11 3.29 -8.46
C GLU A 164 7.53 4.77 -8.46
N ILE A 165 6.57 5.65 -8.74
CA ILE A 165 6.67 7.10 -8.54
C ILE A 165 5.60 7.45 -7.53
N LYS A 166 5.96 8.15 -6.45
CA LYS A 166 5.00 8.65 -5.45
C LYS A 166 5.21 10.13 -5.25
N THR A 167 4.14 10.89 -5.42
CA THR A 167 4.11 12.31 -5.09
C THR A 167 3.08 12.58 -4.02
N TYR A 168 3.35 13.59 -3.20
CA TYR A 168 2.37 14.09 -2.26
C TYR A 168 2.62 15.58 -2.02
N TYR A 169 1.56 16.36 -1.91
CA TYR A 169 1.57 17.79 -1.65
C TYR A 169 0.52 18.13 -0.60
N VAL A 170 0.86 19.05 0.28
CA VAL A 170 -0.04 19.61 1.29
C VAL A 170 0.34 21.05 1.55
N LYS A 171 -0.68 21.90 1.63
CA LYS A 171 -0.57 23.24 2.19
C LYS A 171 -1.17 23.22 3.58
N GLU A 172 -0.32 23.21 4.59
CA GLU A 172 -0.70 23.00 5.98
C GLU A 172 -1.63 24.12 6.47
N ALA A 173 -2.79 23.76 7.00
CA ALA A 173 -3.78 24.72 7.46
C ALA A 173 -3.33 25.48 8.74
N ASP A 174 -2.56 24.84 9.61
CA ASP A 174 -2.07 25.38 10.88
C ASP A 174 -0.79 26.21 10.71
N THR A 175 0.25 25.67 10.07
CA THR A 175 1.56 26.34 9.90
C THR A 175 1.62 27.24 8.67
N LYS A 176 0.71 27.06 7.70
CA LYS A 176 0.73 27.68 6.36
C LYS A 176 1.90 27.26 5.47
N GLU A 177 2.67 26.25 5.89
CA GLU A 177 3.78 25.72 5.10
C GLU A 177 3.28 24.89 3.92
N GLU A 178 4.01 24.94 2.82
CA GLU A 178 3.79 24.08 1.66
C GLU A 178 4.83 22.95 1.69
N ARG A 179 4.37 21.73 1.92
CA ARG A 179 5.22 20.56 2.08
C ARG A 179 4.91 19.54 1.01
N TRP A 180 5.95 18.85 0.52
CA TRP A 180 5.81 17.94 -0.60
C TRP A 180 6.89 16.86 -0.63
N THR A 181 6.60 15.79 -1.37
CA THR A 181 7.59 14.75 -1.69
C THR A 181 7.47 14.31 -3.14
N LEU A 182 8.61 13.98 -3.73
CA LEU A 182 8.75 13.23 -4.97
C LEU A 182 9.66 12.04 -4.68
N ARG A 183 9.11 10.84 -4.79
CA ARG A 183 9.84 9.59 -4.62
C ARG A 183 9.78 8.78 -5.91
N LEU A 184 10.93 8.37 -6.41
CA LEU A 184 11.07 7.49 -7.56
C LEU A 184 11.94 6.30 -7.15
N ARG A 185 11.42 5.10 -7.36
CA ARG A 185 12.20 3.87 -7.28
C ARG A 185 12.08 3.16 -8.60
N HIS A 186 13.20 2.86 -9.22
CA HIS A 186 13.25 2.20 -10.51
C HIS A 186 14.30 1.10 -10.50
N ARG A 187 13.96 -0.04 -11.09
CA ARG A 187 14.86 -1.17 -11.29
C ARG A 187 14.79 -1.62 -12.74
N HIS A 188 15.94 -1.75 -13.37
CA HIS A 188 16.07 -2.25 -14.74
C HIS A 188 17.09 -3.38 -14.77
N SER A 189 16.62 -4.58 -15.11
CA SER A 189 17.50 -5.72 -15.41
C SER A 189 18.03 -5.58 -16.84
N LEU A 190 19.18 -4.91 -17.00
CA LEU A 190 19.82 -4.69 -18.30
C LEU A 190 20.27 -6.01 -18.96
N SER A 191 20.64 -7.00 -18.13
CA SER A 191 20.89 -8.39 -18.55
C SER A 191 20.62 -9.34 -17.38
N LYS A 192 20.84 -10.65 -17.56
CA LYS A 192 20.76 -11.64 -16.46
C LYS A 192 21.76 -11.39 -15.34
N SER A 193 22.85 -10.68 -15.64
CA SER A 193 23.97 -10.40 -14.73
C SER A 193 24.10 -8.93 -14.36
N THR A 194 23.34 -8.03 -14.98
CA THR A 194 23.50 -6.58 -14.80
C THR A 194 22.18 -5.94 -14.39
N ASP A 195 22.17 -5.26 -13.24
CA ASP A 195 21.01 -4.51 -12.74
C ASP A 195 21.34 -3.04 -12.51
N LEU A 196 20.44 -2.17 -12.97
CA LEU A 196 20.42 -0.76 -12.60
C LEU A 196 19.32 -0.55 -11.56
N LYS A 197 19.66 0.14 -10.47
CA LYS A 197 18.73 0.59 -9.43
C LYS A 197 18.84 2.10 -9.29
N VAL A 198 17.70 2.76 -9.25
CA VAL A 198 17.60 4.19 -9.00
C VAL A 198 16.64 4.40 -7.85
N ARG A 199 17.07 5.18 -6.86
CA ARG A 199 16.24 5.73 -5.80
C ARG A 199 16.44 7.23 -5.77
N LEU A 200 15.37 7.98 -5.91
CA LEU A 200 15.34 9.41 -5.74
C LEU A 200 14.23 9.75 -4.75
N ASP A 201 14.60 10.29 -3.61
CA ASP A 201 13.69 10.74 -2.55
C ASP A 201 13.97 12.24 -2.32
N ARG A 202 13.21 13.12 -3.00
CA ARG A 202 13.27 14.58 -2.83
C ARG A 202 12.08 15.04 -1.98
N LEU A 203 12.35 15.73 -0.89
CA LEU A 203 11.35 16.15 0.09
C LEU A 203 11.50 17.65 0.37
N SER A 204 10.41 18.29 0.78
CA SER A 204 10.42 19.67 1.29
C SER A 204 11.26 19.80 2.57
N ASP A 205 11.22 18.78 3.43
CA ASP A 205 11.87 18.77 4.73
C ASP A 205 12.12 17.32 5.20
N LYS A 206 12.98 17.17 6.22
CA LYS A 206 13.44 15.87 6.72
C LYS A 206 12.33 15.03 7.35
N ASN A 207 11.33 15.66 7.96
CA ASN A 207 10.33 14.99 8.79
C ASN A 207 9.08 14.61 8.01
N PHE A 208 8.95 15.08 6.77
CA PHE A 208 7.75 14.89 5.95
C PHE A 208 7.26 13.43 5.89
N LEU A 209 8.16 12.48 5.67
CA LEU A 209 7.75 11.08 5.54
C LEU A 209 7.30 10.45 6.86
N ASP A 210 7.92 10.85 7.96
CA ASP A 210 7.55 10.39 9.29
C ASP A 210 6.19 10.97 9.71
N ASP A 211 6.06 12.29 9.59
CA ASP A 211 4.85 13.04 9.92
C ASP A 211 3.59 12.55 9.18
N TYR A 212 3.70 12.28 7.87
CA TYR A 212 2.54 11.98 7.01
C TYR A 212 2.31 10.49 6.75
N PHE A 213 3.36 9.67 6.85
CA PHE A 213 3.32 8.24 6.48
C PHE A 213 3.94 7.30 7.52
N GLY A 214 4.58 7.82 8.59
CA GLY A 214 5.33 7.00 9.55
C GLY A 214 6.49 6.26 8.89
N GLU A 215 7.10 6.86 7.87
CA GLU A 215 8.20 6.27 7.11
C GLU A 215 9.50 7.04 7.35
N GLU A 216 10.60 6.33 7.59
CA GLU A 216 11.92 6.94 7.69
C GLU A 216 12.47 7.40 6.34
N TYR A 217 13.09 8.58 6.32
CA TYR A 217 13.84 9.09 5.18
C TYR A 217 15.04 8.20 4.83
N LYS A 218 15.29 8.01 3.52
CA LYS A 218 16.45 7.27 3.00
C LYS A 218 17.13 8.09 1.90
N THR A 219 18.46 8.01 1.85
CA THR A 219 19.27 8.72 0.86
C THR A 219 18.99 8.24 -0.57
N SER A 220 19.17 9.16 -1.50
CA SER A 220 19.03 8.90 -2.93
C SER A 220 20.30 8.29 -3.51
N TYR A 221 20.15 7.37 -4.45
CA TYR A 221 21.28 6.75 -5.11
C TYR A 221 20.94 6.24 -6.50
N LEU A 222 21.98 6.10 -7.32
CA LEU A 222 22.00 5.30 -8.52
C LEU A 222 23.05 4.21 -8.36
N GLN A 223 22.67 2.97 -8.61
CA GLN A 223 23.58 1.83 -8.52
C GLN A 223 23.50 0.96 -9.77
N LEU A 224 24.64 0.71 -10.39
CA LEU A 224 24.81 -0.28 -11.45
C LEU A 224 25.60 -1.47 -10.89
N GLY A 225 24.94 -2.63 -10.78
CA GLY A 225 25.55 -3.88 -10.36
C GLY A 225 25.80 -4.80 -11.56
N HIS A 226 26.95 -5.48 -11.57
CA HIS A 226 27.25 -6.55 -12.51
C HIS A 226 27.83 -7.76 -11.78
N ARG A 227 27.27 -8.94 -12.02
CA ARG A 227 27.71 -10.23 -11.47
C ARG A 227 28.27 -11.10 -12.58
N GLY A 228 29.59 -11.25 -12.61
CA GLY A 228 30.27 -12.20 -13.47
C GLY A 228 30.50 -13.53 -12.77
N PHE A 229 31.21 -14.44 -13.44
CA PHE A 229 31.55 -15.74 -12.88
C PHE A 229 32.67 -15.60 -11.84
N GLY A 230 32.34 -15.69 -10.55
CA GLY A 230 33.27 -15.56 -9.42
C GLY A 230 33.73 -14.13 -9.14
N TYR A 231 33.03 -13.13 -9.66
CA TYR A 231 33.27 -11.73 -9.31
C TYR A 231 32.00 -10.91 -9.37
N ASN A 232 31.97 -9.82 -8.60
CA ASN A 232 30.96 -8.78 -8.69
C ASN A 232 31.60 -7.41 -8.79
N VAL A 233 31.00 -6.53 -9.59
CA VAL A 233 31.35 -5.11 -9.67
C VAL A 233 30.08 -4.30 -9.39
N ALA A 234 30.20 -3.24 -8.60
CA ALA A 234 29.13 -2.30 -8.36
C ALA A 234 29.66 -0.87 -8.48
N VAL A 235 28.97 -0.05 -9.26
CA VAL A 235 29.18 1.39 -9.33
C VAL A 235 27.99 2.05 -8.63
N LEU A 236 28.27 2.89 -7.64
CA LEU A 236 27.30 3.64 -6.84
C LEU A 236 27.56 5.13 -7.03
N ALA A 237 26.49 5.89 -7.28
CA ALA A 237 26.47 7.33 -7.14
C ALA A 237 25.44 7.69 -6.07
N GLU A 238 25.87 8.31 -4.98
CA GLU A 238 25.02 8.70 -3.84
C GLU A 238 25.16 10.22 -3.61
N PRO A 239 24.41 11.04 -4.35
CA PRO A 239 24.43 12.50 -4.19
C PRO A 239 23.53 12.97 -3.04
N SER A 240 23.82 14.16 -2.52
CA SER A 240 22.89 14.95 -1.70
C SER A 240 21.80 15.50 -2.62
N VAL A 241 20.56 15.10 -2.41
CA VAL A 241 19.43 15.63 -3.18
C VAL A 241 18.57 16.56 -2.36
N ASN A 242 18.75 16.59 -1.04
CA ASN A 242 18.04 17.46 -0.11
C ASN A 242 19.01 18.35 0.69
N PRO A 243 19.70 19.30 0.03
CA PRO A 243 20.78 20.08 0.63
C PRO A 243 20.33 20.89 1.87
N ASP A 244 19.04 21.24 1.96
CA ASP A 244 18.49 22.03 3.06
C ASP A 244 18.65 21.32 4.43
N PHE A 245 18.53 19.98 4.45
CA PHE A 245 18.60 19.17 5.67
C PHE A 245 19.62 18.02 5.63
N GLU A 246 20.23 17.74 4.48
CA GLU A 246 21.39 16.83 4.34
C GLU A 246 22.72 17.54 4.63
N ARG A 247 22.73 18.44 5.61
CA ARG A 247 23.93 19.21 5.98
C ARG A 247 25.00 18.28 6.52
N GLY A 248 26.20 18.38 5.94
CA GLY A 248 27.33 17.52 6.28
C GLY A 248 27.25 16.10 5.71
N PHE A 249 26.26 15.81 4.85
CA PHE A 249 26.23 14.56 4.10
C PHE A 249 27.47 14.44 3.20
N ILE A 250 28.12 13.29 3.23
CA ILE A 250 29.29 12.99 2.40
C ILE A 250 28.79 12.22 1.18
N GLU A 251 28.74 12.90 0.05
CA GLU A 251 28.36 12.31 -1.24
C GLU A 251 29.42 11.32 -1.71
N ARG A 252 29.00 10.26 -2.41
CA ARG A 252 29.88 9.26 -3.04
C ARG A 252 29.69 9.28 -4.54
N LEU A 253 30.57 9.97 -5.28
CA LEU A 253 30.37 10.30 -6.70
C LEU A 253 31.63 10.06 -7.57
N PRO A 254 31.86 8.85 -8.10
CA PRO A 254 31.21 7.59 -7.74
C PRO A 254 32.00 6.81 -6.68
N GLN A 255 31.37 5.78 -6.12
CA GLN A 255 32.00 4.65 -5.45
C GLN A 255 32.00 3.45 -6.39
N ILE A 256 33.15 2.81 -6.57
CA ILE A 256 33.32 1.58 -7.35
C ILE A 256 33.80 0.49 -6.39
N ARG A 257 33.04 -0.61 -6.31
CA ARG A 257 33.38 -1.79 -5.52
C ARG A 257 33.53 -3.01 -6.41
N GLN A 258 34.61 -3.75 -6.25
CA GLN A 258 34.87 -5.02 -6.90
C GLN A 258 35.15 -6.08 -5.84
N ASN A 259 34.48 -7.23 -5.93
CA ASN A 259 34.85 -8.41 -5.16
C ASN A 259 35.12 -9.58 -6.09
N LEU A 260 36.20 -10.31 -5.84
CA LEU A 260 36.52 -11.62 -6.40
C LEU A 260 36.20 -12.67 -5.33
N GLU A 261 35.34 -13.63 -5.67
CA GLU A 261 34.97 -14.71 -4.76
C GLU A 261 36.16 -15.62 -4.48
N PRO A 262 36.31 -16.15 -3.25
CA PRO A 262 37.39 -17.06 -2.90
C PRO A 262 37.46 -18.27 -3.85
N ARG A 263 38.57 -18.40 -4.59
CA ARG A 263 38.84 -19.55 -5.46
C ARG A 263 40.03 -20.35 -4.97
N ARG A 264 39.89 -21.68 -5.03
CA ARG A 264 40.96 -22.61 -4.68
C ARG A 264 42.14 -22.44 -5.62
N LEU A 265 43.33 -22.31 -5.06
CA LEU A 265 44.57 -22.17 -5.82
C LEU A 265 45.08 -23.55 -6.25
N GLY A 266 44.73 -23.96 -7.47
CA GLY A 266 45.11 -25.25 -8.03
C GLY A 266 44.65 -26.43 -7.18
N LYS A 267 45.55 -27.38 -6.89
CA LYS A 267 45.28 -28.53 -6.01
C LYS A 267 45.55 -28.26 -4.53
N SER A 268 46.03 -27.07 -4.17
CA SER A 268 46.40 -26.74 -2.79
C SER A 268 45.17 -26.64 -1.88
N GLY A 269 45.35 -26.59 -0.56
CA GLY A 269 44.27 -26.28 0.40
C GLY A 269 43.93 -24.79 0.52
N PHE A 270 44.60 -23.92 -0.24
CA PHE A 270 44.49 -22.46 -0.10
C PHE A 270 43.45 -21.86 -1.05
N TYR A 271 42.78 -20.81 -0.58
CA TYR A 271 41.76 -20.05 -1.32
C TYR A 271 42.18 -18.58 -1.38
N LEU A 272 42.00 -17.95 -2.54
CA LEU A 272 42.24 -16.52 -2.75
C LEU A 272 40.93 -15.82 -3.10
N GLY A 273 40.54 -14.85 -2.27
CA GLY A 273 39.50 -13.87 -2.57
C GLY A 273 40.07 -12.46 -2.49
N GLN A 274 39.43 -11.50 -3.14
CA GLN A 274 39.87 -10.10 -3.14
C GLN A 274 38.66 -9.17 -3.05
N ALA A 275 38.81 -8.06 -2.33
CA ALA A 275 37.87 -6.95 -2.40
C ALA A 275 38.66 -5.66 -2.64
N ALA A 276 38.16 -4.81 -3.51
CA ALA A 276 38.71 -3.50 -3.82
C ALA A 276 37.57 -2.47 -3.83
N GLU A 277 37.82 -1.30 -3.26
CA GLU A 277 36.91 -0.16 -3.25
C GLU A 277 37.67 1.11 -3.60
N VAL A 278 37.12 1.90 -4.54
CA VAL A 278 37.59 3.25 -4.85
C VAL A 278 36.40 4.19 -4.74
N THR A 279 36.48 5.16 -3.85
CA THR A 279 35.38 6.10 -3.59
C THR A 279 35.89 7.54 -3.71
N ASN A 280 35.23 8.32 -4.56
CA ASN A 280 35.39 9.77 -4.56
C ASN A 280 34.36 10.41 -3.63
N PHE A 281 34.81 11.01 -2.54
CA PHE A 281 33.96 11.69 -1.56
C PHE A 281 33.85 13.17 -1.89
N ARG A 282 32.62 13.71 -1.89
CA ARG A 282 32.37 15.15 -1.99
C ARG A 282 31.54 15.59 -0.78
N LYS A 283 31.90 16.73 -0.21
CA LYS A 283 31.15 17.38 0.87
C LYS A 283 30.85 18.79 0.42
N GLU A 284 29.58 19.16 0.42
CA GLU A 284 29.18 20.54 0.18
C GLU A 284 29.15 21.26 1.54
N ASP A 285 30.07 22.21 1.73
CA ASP A 285 30.09 23.08 2.90
C ASP A 285 29.16 24.28 2.61
N LYS A 286 27.88 24.12 2.92
CA LYS A 286 26.89 25.23 2.91
C LYS A 286 26.25 25.38 4.28
#